data_AF-A0A7C1IGV0-F1
#
_entry.id   AF-A0A7C1IGV0-F1
#
_cell.length_a   1.000
_cell.length_b   1.000
_cell.length_c   1.000
_cell.angle_alpha   90.00
_cell.angle_beta   90.00
_cell.angle_gamma   90.00
#
_symmetry.space_group_name_H-M   'P 1'
#
loop_
_entity.id
_entity.type
_entity.pdbx_description
1 polymer ?
#
loop_
_entity_poly.entity_id
_entity_poly.type
_entity_poly.pdbx_seq_one_letter_code
_entity_poly.pdbx_strand_id
1 'polypeptide(L)' 'MAGIVFILLLLVPACNFLEECGTCEFITVDADGNRSSGTPMFFCGDDLLERQNSSPVTVGGVTTYWECY' A
#
# COMPACT_ATOMS: atom_id res chain seq x y z
N MET A 1 -10.27 -42.16 17.98
CA MET A 1 -9.08 -41.35 17.61
C MET A 1 -9.41 -40.48 16.39
N ALA A 2 -10.42 -39.61 16.48
CA ALA A 2 -10.90 -38.81 15.33
C ALA A 2 -11.27 -37.36 15.68
N GLY A 3 -11.03 -36.92 16.94
CA GLY A 3 -11.44 -35.59 17.42
C GLY A 3 -10.32 -34.53 17.42
N ILE A 4 -9.05 -34.93 17.32
CA ILE A 4 -7.91 -34.01 17.48
C ILE A 4 -7.49 -33.38 16.14
N VAL A 5 -7.79 -34.03 15.01
CA VAL A 5 -7.37 -33.58 13.67
C VAL A 5 -8.20 -32.39 13.15
N PHE A 6 -9.43 -32.22 13.64
CA PHE A 6 -10.34 -31.18 13.14
C PHE A 6 -10.05 -29.77 13.72
N ILE A 7 -9.35 -29.68 14.86
CA ILE A 7 -9.08 -28.41 15.56
C ILE A 7 -7.84 -27.70 15.00
N LEU A 8 -6.91 -28.42 14.36
CA LEU A 8 -5.70 -27.84 13.77
C LEU A 8 -5.96 -27.03 12.49
N LEU A 9 -7.09 -27.24 11.81
CA LEU A 9 -7.50 -26.50 10.61
C LEU A 9 -8.09 -25.12 10.90
N LEU A 10 -8.36 -24.79 12.18
CA LEU A 10 -8.86 -23.47 12.61
C LEU A 10 -7.74 -22.51 13.03
N LEU A 11 -6.49 -22.99 13.06
CA LEU A 11 -5.28 -22.23 13.42
C LEU A 11 -4.45 -21.82 12.22
N VAL A 12 -4.83 -22.20 10.99
CA VAL A 12 -4.30 -21.51 9.82
C VAL A 12 -4.85 -20.09 9.88
N PRO A 13 -4.01 -19.06 10.08
CA PRO A 13 -4.47 -17.73 9.71
C PRO A 13 -4.93 -17.87 8.27
N ALA A 14 -6.13 -17.37 7.96
CA ALA A 14 -6.45 -17.00 6.60
C ALA A 14 -5.48 -15.87 6.21
N CYS A 15 -4.19 -16.20 6.08
CA CYS A 15 -3.20 -15.42 5.38
C CYS A 15 -3.74 -15.41 3.96
N ASN A 16 -4.47 -14.34 3.67
CA ASN A 16 -4.85 -13.94 2.33
C ASN A 16 -3.57 -13.97 1.49
N PHE A 17 -3.34 -15.09 0.81
CA PHE A 17 -2.31 -15.24 -0.22
C PHE A 17 -2.84 -14.65 -1.54
N LEU A 18 -3.59 -13.56 -1.42
CA LEU A 18 -3.86 -12.62 -2.49
C LEU A 18 -3.04 -11.43 -2.06
N GLU A 19 -1.82 -11.34 -2.59
CA GLU A 19 -1.05 -10.10 -2.48
C GLU A 19 -1.97 -8.98 -2.94
N GLU A 20 -2.29 -8.06 -2.03
CA GLU A 20 -3.08 -6.88 -2.37
C GLU A 20 -2.28 -6.09 -3.40
N CYS A 21 -2.85 -5.96 -4.60
CA CYS A 21 -2.24 -5.20 -5.67
C CYS A 21 -3.08 -3.97 -5.96
N GLY A 22 -2.41 -2.84 -6.16
CA GLY A 22 -3.02 -1.54 -6.38
C GLY A 22 -2.16 -0.68 -7.29
N THR A 23 -2.74 0.41 -7.75
CA THR A 23 -2.01 1.40 -8.54
C THR A 23 -1.64 2.55 -7.64
N CYS A 24 -0.36 2.94 -7.62
CA CYS A 24 0.09 4.15 -6.92
C CYS A 24 0.63 5.18 -7.91
N GLU A 25 0.31 6.43 -7.63
CA GLU A 25 0.84 7.60 -8.33
C GLU A 25 1.68 8.43 -7.37
N PHE A 26 2.82 8.92 -7.86
CA PHE A 26 3.63 9.87 -7.10
C PHE A 26 3.08 11.28 -7.34
N ILE A 27 2.59 11.91 -6.28
CA ILE A 27 2.00 13.24 -6.34
C ILE A 27 3.01 14.25 -5.83
N THR A 28 3.15 15.36 -6.57
CA THR A 28 3.91 16.54 -6.17
C THR A 28 2.97 17.73 -6.13
N VAL A 29 2.93 18.42 -4.99
CA VAL A 29 2.16 19.65 -4.78
C VAL A 29 3.16 20.77 -4.53
N ASP A 30 3.19 21.79 -5.39
CA ASP A 30 4.08 22.93 -5.21
C ASP A 30 3.58 23.90 -4.12
N ALA A 31 4.37 24.95 -3.86
CA ALA A 31 4.06 25.95 -2.83
C ALA A 31 2.82 26.80 -3.15
N ASP A 32 2.43 26.86 -4.42
CA ASP A 32 1.22 27.54 -4.91
C ASP A 32 -0.01 26.61 -4.88
N GLY A 33 0.18 25.35 -4.49
CA GLY A 33 -0.86 24.33 -4.41
C GLY A 33 -1.15 23.63 -5.73
N ASN A 34 -0.34 23.82 -6.78
CA ASN A 34 -0.55 23.09 -8.03
C ASN A 34 -0.11 21.65 -7.85
N ARG A 35 -1.01 20.75 -8.25
CA ARG A 35 -0.81 19.30 -8.21
C ARG A 35 -0.27 18.79 -9.54
N SER A 36 0.81 18.04 -9.49
CA SER A 36 1.35 17.26 -10.60
C SER A 36 1.38 15.78 -10.20
N SER A 37 0.85 14.91 -11.04
CA SER A 37 0.94 13.45 -10.87
C SER A 37 2.00 12.86 -11.79
N GLY A 38 2.78 11.93 -11.26
CA GLY A 38 3.67 11.08 -12.02
C GLY A 38 2.91 9.97 -12.75
N THR A 39 3.65 9.10 -13.44
CA THR A 39 3.06 7.95 -14.12
C THR A 39 2.52 6.94 -13.09
N PRO A 40 1.28 6.45 -13.22
CA PRO A 40 0.73 5.39 -12.37
C PRO A 40 1.54 4.11 -12.54
N MET A 41 1.89 3.50 -11.41
CA MET A 41 2.66 2.26 -11.33
C MET A 41 1.92 1.22 -10.50
N PHE A 42 2.02 -0.04 -10.92
CA PHE A 42 1.36 -1.16 -10.26
C PHE A 42 2.28 -1.78 -9.22
N PHE A 43 1.78 -1.91 -7.98
CA PHE A 43 2.52 -2.47 -6.86
C PHE A 43 1.66 -3.54 -6.16
N CYS A 44 2.32 -4.55 -5.59
CA CYS A 44 1.66 -5.66 -4.90
C CYS A 44 2.30 -5.90 -3.53
N GLY A 45 1.52 -6.41 -2.57
CA GLY A 45 2.01 -6.87 -1.29
C GLY A 45 2.71 -5.78 -0.49
N ASP A 46 3.90 -6.08 0.03
CA ASP A 46 4.68 -5.17 0.88
C ASP A 46 5.05 -3.85 0.17
N ASP A 47 5.28 -3.90 -1.15
CA ASP A 47 5.59 -2.72 -1.96
C ASP A 47 4.41 -1.73 -2.01
N LEU A 48 3.19 -2.26 -2.11
CA LEU A 48 1.98 -1.44 -2.07
C LEU A 48 1.76 -0.88 -0.66
N LEU A 49 1.95 -1.72 0.36
CA LEU A 49 1.78 -1.35 1.76
C LEU A 49 2.79 -0.28 2.21
N GLU A 50 4.04 -0.37 1.78
CA GLU A 50 5.08 0.63 2.07
C GLU A 50 4.68 2.01 1.53
N ARG A 51 4.18 2.06 0.30
CA ARG A 51 3.76 3.31 -0.35
C ARG A 51 2.49 3.89 0.27
N GLN A 52 1.50 3.05 0.59
CA GLN A 52 0.29 3.46 1.30
C GLN A 52 0.60 4.06 2.69
N ASN A 53 1.61 3.53 3.38
CA ASN A 53 2.03 4.01 4.69
C ASN A 53 3.09 5.13 4.62
N SER A 54 3.53 5.50 3.42
CA SER A 54 4.47 6.60 3.24
C SER A 54 3.84 7.91 3.67
N SER A 55 4.45 8.57 4.64
CA SER A 55 4.04 9.92 5.03
C SER A 55 4.40 10.94 3.94
N PRO A 56 3.60 12.01 3.75
CA PRO A 56 3.97 13.11 2.88
C PRO A 56 5.28 13.78 3.33
N VAL A 57 6.12 14.13 2.35
CA VAL A 57 7.41 14.80 2.58
C VAL A 57 7.34 16.20 2.01
N THR A 58 7.62 17.22 2.83
CA THR A 58 7.63 18.62 2.39
C THR A 58 9.04 19.21 2.45
N VAL A 59 9.55 19.67 1.31
CA VAL A 59 10.87 20.32 1.19
C VAL A 59 10.73 21.58 0.35
N GLY A 60 11.14 22.73 0.90
CA GLY A 60 11.12 24.01 0.16
C GLY A 60 9.72 24.45 -0.29
N GLY A 61 8.67 24.09 0.44
CA GLY A 61 7.27 24.39 0.10
C GLY A 61 6.64 23.41 -0.90
N VAL A 62 7.40 22.45 -1.43
CA VAL A 62 6.89 21.38 -2.27
C VAL A 62 6.59 20.16 -1.41
N THR A 63 5.37 19.65 -1.45
CA THR A 63 4.93 18.44 -0.75
C THR A 63 4.81 17.28 -1.74
N THR A 64 5.45 16.16 -1.44
CA THR A 64 5.37 14.95 -2.25
C THR A 64 4.82 13.78 -1.45
N TYR A 65 3.95 12.97 -2.05
CA TYR A 65 3.39 11.79 -1.41
C TYR A 65 2.94 10.76 -2.44
N TRP A 66 2.79 9.51 -2.00
CA TRP A 66 2.18 8.45 -2.80
C TRP A 66 0.68 8.42 -2.58
N GLU A 67 -0.09 8.35 -3.67
CA GLU A 67 -1.53 8.14 -3.64
C GLU A 67 -1.82 6.80 -4.32
N CYS A 68 -2.32 5.84 -3.54
CA CYS A 68 -2.62 4.48 -4.02
C CYS A 68 -4.14 4.22 -4.02
N TYR A 69 -4.63 3.52 -5.03
CA TYR A 69 -6.05 3.16 -5.20
C TYR A 69 -6.25 1.82 -5.94
#